data_AF-G4N2W8-F1
#
_entry.id   AF-G4N2W8-F1
#
_cell.length_a   1.000
_cell.length_b   1.000
_cell.length_c   1.000
_cell.angle_alpha   90.00
_cell.angle_beta   90.00
_cell.angle_gamma   90.00
#
_symmetry.space_group_name_H-M   'P 1'
#
loop_
_entity.id
_entity.type
_entity.pdbx_description
1 polymer ?
#
loop_
_entity_poly.entity_id
_entity_poly.type
_entity_poly.pdbx_seq_one_letter_code
_entity_poly.pdbx_strand_id
1 'polypeptide(L)'
;MRFPSLVFCAAAACQAVAAAVPEQLFLGETFTPKELEFFDGLATRTTHGKPDPLNYHPSVKLVNELYMSTSTVKEVAVRHVQKAKCPNKFVYAINTKGIEGSFLEGSALYAKQQKEKPNPSEGEWLATARIPKKNIRGCK
;
A
#
# COMPACT_ATOMS: atom_id res chain seq x y z
N MET A 1 -19.54 -45.25 -38.83
CA MET A 1 -19.77 -44.81 -37.44
C MET A 1 -18.95 -43.54 -37.23
N ARG A 2 -19.59 -42.43 -36.82
CA ARG A 2 -18.94 -41.13 -36.61
C ARG A 2 -18.56 -41.00 -35.13
N PHE A 3 -17.28 -40.77 -34.85
CA PHE A 3 -16.79 -40.43 -33.51
C PHE A 3 -17.06 -38.94 -33.24
N PRO A 4 -17.60 -38.55 -32.07
CA PRO A 4 -17.69 -37.14 -31.72
C PRO A 4 -16.32 -36.68 -31.24
N SER A 5 -15.74 -35.71 -31.94
CA SER A 5 -14.56 -34.97 -31.49
C SER A 5 -14.93 -34.21 -30.22
N LEU A 6 -14.41 -34.66 -29.08
CA LEU A 6 -14.43 -33.89 -27.84
C LEU A 6 -13.56 -32.63 -28.05
N VAL A 7 -14.22 -31.50 -28.21
CA VAL A 7 -13.58 -30.18 -28.18
C VAL A 7 -13.11 -29.97 -26.74
N PHE A 8 -11.82 -30.20 -26.50
CA PHE A 8 -11.16 -29.71 -25.29
C PHE A 8 -11.13 -28.18 -25.39
N CYS A 9 -12.05 -27.52 -24.68
CA CYS A 9 -11.89 -26.11 -24.35
C CYS A 9 -10.58 -25.98 -23.56
N ALA A 10 -9.52 -25.53 -24.24
CA ALA A 10 -8.31 -25.06 -23.60
C ALA A 10 -8.71 -23.87 -22.72
N ALA A 11 -8.93 -24.13 -21.43
CA ALA A 11 -8.97 -23.09 -20.44
C ALA A 11 -7.58 -22.45 -20.43
N ALA A 12 -7.43 -21.35 -21.16
CA ALA A 12 -6.27 -20.50 -21.07
C ALA A 12 -6.21 -20.04 -19.61
N ALA A 13 -5.36 -20.70 -18.82
CA ALA A 13 -4.96 -20.23 -17.52
C ALA A 13 -4.26 -18.89 -17.77
N CYS A 14 -5.02 -17.81 -17.69
CA CYS A 14 -4.49 -16.46 -17.66
C CYS A 14 -3.62 -16.40 -16.40
N GLN A 15 -2.32 -16.69 -16.55
CA GLN A 15 -1.36 -16.55 -15.49
C GLN A 15 -1.37 -15.07 -15.13
N ALA A 16 -2.07 -14.73 -14.05
CA ALA A 16 -2.06 -13.40 -13.49
C ALA A 16 -0.61 -13.07 -13.16
N VAL A 17 0.06 -12.32 -14.04
CA VAL A 17 1.40 -11.83 -13.81
C VAL A 17 1.28 -10.90 -12.61
N ALA A 18 1.90 -11.26 -11.49
CA ALA A 18 1.93 -10.39 -10.32
C ALA A 18 2.51 -9.04 -10.75
N ALA A 19 1.78 -7.95 -10.48
CA ALA A 19 2.22 -6.61 -10.85
C ALA A 19 3.59 -6.33 -10.20
N ALA A 20 4.50 -5.73 -10.95
CA ALA A 20 5.75 -5.24 -10.40
C ALA A 20 5.48 -4.10 -9.42
N VAL A 21 6.20 -4.07 -8.30
CA VAL A 21 6.10 -2.97 -7.32
C VAL A 21 6.55 -1.67 -7.99
N PRO A 22 5.74 -0.59 -7.95
CA PRO A 22 6.11 0.70 -8.51
C PRO A 22 7.36 1.25 -7.82
N GLU A 23 8.30 1.82 -8.59
CA GLU A 23 9.53 2.41 -8.03
C GLU A 23 9.26 3.54 -7.03
N GLN A 24 8.14 4.23 -7.20
CA GLN A 24 7.72 5.31 -6.31
C GLN A 24 6.26 5.14 -5.87
N LEU A 25 6.05 5.29 -4.56
CA LEU A 25 4.75 5.32 -3.91
C LEU A 25 4.63 6.58 -3.04
N PHE A 26 3.41 6.94 -2.65
CA PHE A 26 3.11 8.09 -1.81
C PHE A 26 2.34 7.67 -0.56
N LEU A 27 2.71 8.26 0.57
CA LEU A 27 2.06 8.04 1.86
C LEU A 27 1.78 9.38 2.52
N GLY A 28 0.52 9.59 2.89
CA GLY A 28 0.11 10.73 3.68
C GLY A 28 0.28 10.41 5.16
N GLU A 29 1.03 11.21 5.90
CA GLU A 29 1.34 10.94 7.31
C GLU A 29 1.44 12.22 8.16
N THR A 30 1.25 12.08 9.46
CA THR A 30 1.26 13.15 10.46
C THR A 30 2.62 13.37 11.12
N PHE A 31 3.53 12.40 11.01
CA PHE A 31 4.91 12.59 11.44
C PHE A 31 5.58 13.73 10.68
N THR A 32 6.22 14.62 11.42
CA THR A 32 7.09 15.65 10.86
C THR A 32 8.39 15.04 10.31
N PRO A 33 9.08 15.73 9.40
CA PRO A 33 10.41 15.29 8.96
C PRO A 33 11.39 15.06 10.11
N LYS A 34 11.32 15.87 11.19
CA LYS A 34 12.17 15.71 12.37
C LYS A 34 11.86 14.42 13.14
N GLU A 35 10.59 14.03 13.23
CA GLU A 35 10.20 12.77 13.86
C GLU A 35 10.64 11.57 13.02
N LEU A 36 10.59 11.67 11.69
CA LEU A 36 11.16 10.63 10.82
C LEU A 36 12.65 10.43 11.03
N GLU A 37 13.41 11.51 11.26
CA GLU A 37 14.83 11.41 11.60
C GLU A 37 15.03 10.67 12.93
N PHE A 38 14.20 10.96 13.93
CA PHE A 38 14.29 10.31 15.24
C PHE A 38 13.91 8.83 15.20
N PHE A 39 12.84 8.47 14.47
CA PHE A 39 12.38 7.09 14.34
C PHE A 39 13.11 6.31 13.24
N ASP A 40 13.93 6.98 12.43
CA ASP A 40 14.66 6.45 11.26
C ASP A 40 13.74 5.72 10.25
N GLY A 41 12.46 6.10 10.18
CA GLY A 41 11.52 5.57 9.20
C GLY A 41 10.05 5.61 9.61
N LEU A 42 9.24 4.90 8.84
CA LEU A 42 7.80 4.70 9.05
C LEU A 42 7.51 3.21 9.20
N ALA A 43 6.58 2.81 10.07
CA ALA A 43 6.29 1.41 10.31
C ALA A 43 4.80 1.08 10.26
N THR A 44 4.52 -0.17 9.92
CA THR A 44 3.16 -0.72 9.77
C THR A 44 2.35 -0.74 11.05
N ARG A 45 2.99 -0.59 12.24
CA ARG A 45 2.43 -0.03 13.50
C ARG A 45 3.48 0.06 14.63
N THR A 46 3.23 0.90 15.66
CA THR A 46 3.19 0.61 17.12
C THR A 46 3.03 1.85 18.01
N THR A 47 2.27 1.70 19.10
CA THR A 47 2.16 2.69 20.19
C THR A 47 2.80 2.11 21.47
N HIS A 48 3.63 2.94 22.11
CA HIS A 48 4.58 2.63 23.19
C HIS A 48 5.79 1.76 22.83
N GLY A 49 6.24 1.83 21.57
CA GLY A 49 7.55 1.33 21.16
C GLY A 49 8.39 2.14 20.16
N LYS A 50 7.95 3.01 19.24
CA LYS A 50 6.68 3.54 18.71
C LYS A 50 7.00 3.84 17.22
N PRO A 51 6.22 3.43 16.21
CA PRO A 51 5.58 4.45 15.38
C PRO A 51 4.12 4.12 15.04
N ASP A 52 3.16 4.97 15.43
CA ASP A 52 1.96 5.23 14.63
C ASP A 52 1.17 6.41 15.23
N PRO A 53 0.76 7.43 14.45
CA PRO A 53 -0.34 8.28 14.87
C PRO A 53 -1.48 8.39 13.85
N LEU A 54 -1.58 7.53 12.83
CA LEU A 54 -2.83 7.02 12.21
C LEU A 54 -2.54 6.44 10.81
N ASN A 55 -1.93 5.26 10.76
CA ASN A 55 -1.85 4.39 9.60
C ASN A 55 -3.27 4.15 9.04
N TYR A 56 -3.59 4.81 7.93
CA TYR A 56 -4.98 4.91 7.46
C TYR A 56 -5.31 3.84 6.42
N HIS A 57 -6.37 3.07 6.66
CA HIS A 57 -7.13 2.38 5.63
C HIS A 57 -8.65 2.37 5.99
N PRO A 58 -9.53 2.90 5.12
CA PRO A 58 -10.90 3.26 5.52
C PRO A 58 -11.87 2.09 5.76
N SER A 59 -11.54 0.84 5.42
CA SER A 59 -12.57 -0.22 5.33
C SER A 59 -12.26 -1.57 5.98
N VAL A 60 -11.08 -1.80 6.60
CA VAL A 60 -10.78 -3.12 7.18
C VAL A 60 -9.88 -3.01 8.41
N LYS A 61 -10.40 -3.38 9.58
CA LYS A 61 -9.67 -3.43 10.86
C LYS A 61 -8.37 -4.25 10.76
N LEU A 62 -8.39 -5.38 10.05
CA LEU A 62 -7.23 -6.23 9.81
C LEU A 62 -6.15 -5.57 8.94
N VAL A 63 -6.55 -4.74 7.97
CA VAL A 63 -5.60 -4.02 7.10
C VAL A 63 -4.95 -2.87 7.87
N ASN A 64 -5.75 -2.18 8.69
CA ASN A 64 -5.28 -1.11 9.60
C ASN A 64 -4.31 -1.58 10.68
N GLU A 65 -4.41 -2.85 11.09
CA GLU A 65 -3.56 -3.39 12.17
C GLU A 65 -2.20 -3.88 11.67
N LEU A 66 -2.06 -4.13 10.37
CA LEU A 66 -0.92 -4.87 9.80
C LEU A 66 -0.18 -4.14 8.68
N TYR A 67 -0.78 -3.12 8.05
CA TYR A 67 -0.25 -2.50 6.83
C TYR A 67 -0.36 -0.97 6.83
N MET A 68 0.57 -0.30 6.12
CA MET A 68 0.43 1.11 5.74
C MET A 68 -0.09 1.21 4.31
N SER A 69 -1.19 1.94 4.10
CA SER A 69 -1.72 2.19 2.75
C SER A 69 -0.90 3.28 2.06
N THR A 70 -0.23 2.91 0.98
CA THR A 70 0.49 3.81 0.08
C THR A 70 -0.20 3.82 -1.28
N SER A 71 0.06 4.83 -2.10
CA SER A 71 -0.60 5.00 -3.39
C SER A 71 0.40 5.37 -4.48
N THR A 72 0.18 4.91 -5.71
CA THR A 72 0.89 5.45 -6.88
C THR A 72 0.45 6.88 -7.25
N VAL A 73 -0.64 7.37 -6.66
CA VAL A 73 -1.25 8.67 -6.96
C VAL A 73 -1.07 9.62 -5.77
N LYS A 74 -0.28 10.68 -5.95
CA LYS A 74 0.06 11.62 -4.88
C LYS A 74 -1.17 12.28 -4.27
N GLU A 75 -2.15 12.64 -5.09
CA GLU A 75 -3.38 13.33 -4.69
C GLU A 75 -4.25 12.48 -3.77
N VAL A 76 -4.16 11.15 -3.88
CA VAL A 76 -4.83 10.21 -2.98
C VAL A 76 -4.22 10.31 -1.58
N ALA A 77 -2.88 10.29 -1.48
CA ALA A 77 -2.17 10.48 -0.22
C ALA A 77 -2.47 11.85 0.42
N VAL A 78 -2.51 12.92 -0.38
CA VAL A 78 -2.94 14.28 0.07
C VAL A 78 -4.36 14.24 0.64
N ARG A 79 -5.31 13.69 -0.11
CA ARG A 79 -6.72 13.62 0.31
C ARG A 79 -6.90 12.83 1.60
N HIS A 80 -6.15 11.76 1.80
CA HIS A 80 -6.27 10.94 3.01
C HIS A 80 -5.64 11.61 4.23
N VAL A 81 -4.43 12.20 4.13
CA VAL A 81 -3.83 12.90 5.28
C VAL A 81 -4.62 14.14 5.68
N GLN A 82 -5.31 14.79 4.74
CA GLN A 82 -6.21 15.90 5.04
C GLN A 82 -7.34 15.54 6.01
N LYS A 83 -7.76 14.26 6.06
CA LYS A 83 -8.81 13.77 6.97
C LYS A 83 -8.31 13.62 8.42
N ALA A 84 -6.99 13.58 8.64
CA ALA A 84 -6.43 13.47 9.98
C ALA A 84 -6.77 14.70 10.82
N LYS A 85 -7.12 14.49 12.10
CA LYS A 85 -7.36 15.56 13.10
C LYS A 85 -6.06 15.99 13.80
N CYS A 86 -4.96 16.03 13.04
CA CYS A 86 -3.64 16.45 13.51
C CYS A 86 -3.20 17.73 12.75
N PRO A 87 -2.53 18.68 13.40
CA PRO A 87 -2.05 19.90 12.73
C PRO A 87 -0.92 19.61 11.74
N ASN A 88 -0.14 18.57 12.00
CA ASN A 88 0.95 18.12 11.15
C ASN A 88 0.40 17.15 10.11
N LYS A 89 0.55 17.51 8.83
CA LYS A 89 0.09 16.73 7.67
C LYS A 89 1.14 16.84 6.58
N PHE A 90 1.69 15.71 6.18
CA PHE A 90 2.76 15.63 5.19
C PHE A 90 2.46 14.54 4.18
N VAL A 91 3.02 14.68 2.98
CA VAL A 91 3.01 13.63 1.96
C VAL A 91 4.44 13.25 1.64
N TYR A 92 4.74 11.98 1.86
CA TYR A 92 6.03 11.40 1.66
C TYR A 92 6.06 10.59 0.37
N ALA A 93 7.07 10.85 -0.46
CA ALA A 93 7.41 9.97 -1.57
C ALA A 93 8.32 8.85 -1.04
N ILE A 94 7.98 7.61 -1.38
CA ILE A 94 8.68 6.40 -0.96
C ILE A 94 9.33 5.81 -2.20
N ASN A 95 10.66 5.69 -2.19
CA ASN A 95 11.40 4.92 -3.17
C ASN A 95 11.41 3.45 -2.75
N THR A 96 10.81 2.58 -3.55
CA THR A 96 10.66 1.14 -3.23
C THR A 96 11.90 0.31 -3.57
N LYS A 97 12.90 0.90 -4.23
CA LYS A 97 14.12 0.19 -4.64
C LYS A 97 14.82 -0.47 -3.45
N GLY A 98 15.05 -1.78 -3.55
CA GLY A 98 15.69 -2.61 -2.52
C GLY A 98 14.80 -2.94 -1.32
N ILE A 99 13.51 -2.58 -1.36
CA ILE A 99 12.50 -2.93 -0.35
C ILE A 99 11.19 -3.43 -1.00
N GLU A 100 11.22 -3.84 -2.26
CA GLU A 100 10.07 -4.23 -3.08
C GLU A 100 9.27 -5.37 -2.41
N GLY A 101 9.96 -6.35 -1.81
CA GLY A 101 9.34 -7.45 -1.06
C GLY A 101 8.54 -7.02 0.17
N SER A 102 8.60 -5.74 0.56
CA SER A 102 7.81 -5.17 1.64
C SER A 102 6.48 -4.58 1.17
N PHE A 103 6.07 -4.79 -0.09
CA PHE A 103 4.83 -4.23 -0.64
C PHE A 103 3.93 -5.31 -1.24
N LEU A 104 2.63 -5.16 -1.01
CA LEU A 104 1.58 -5.97 -1.62
C LEU A 104 0.59 -5.08 -2.36
N GLU A 105 0.22 -5.45 -3.58
CA GLU A 105 -0.84 -4.73 -4.28
C GLU A 105 -2.17 -4.90 -3.53
N GLY A 106 -2.85 -3.80 -3.21
CA GLY A 106 -4.09 -3.87 -2.42
C GLY A 106 -5.18 -4.72 -3.09
N SER A 107 -5.28 -4.66 -4.42
CA SER A 107 -6.24 -5.45 -5.23
C SER A 107 -6.07 -6.96 -5.02
N ALA A 108 -4.83 -7.45 -4.93
CA ALA A 108 -4.54 -8.86 -4.69
C ALA A 108 -5.04 -9.31 -3.30
N LEU A 109 -5.01 -8.43 -2.30
CA LEU A 109 -5.54 -8.73 -0.97
C LEU A 109 -7.07 -8.85 -0.98
N TYR A 110 -7.76 -7.91 -1.64
CA TYR A 110 -9.23 -7.93 -1.77
C TYR A 110 -9.72 -9.13 -2.58
N ALA A 111 -9.03 -9.47 -3.68
CA ALA A 111 -9.34 -10.64 -4.50
C ALA A 111 -9.26 -11.95 -3.68
N LYS A 112 -8.24 -12.12 -2.83
CA LYS A 112 -8.13 -13.28 -1.92
C LYS A 112 -9.29 -13.38 -0.93
N GLN A 113 -9.90 -12.25 -0.57
CA GLN A 113 -11.06 -12.19 0.33
C GLN A 113 -12.39 -12.32 -0.42
N GLN A 114 -12.37 -12.53 -1.74
CA GLN A 114 -13.58 -12.51 -2.59
C GLN A 114 -14.41 -11.23 -2.42
N LYS A 115 -13.71 -10.10 -2.22
CA LYS A 115 -14.33 -8.77 -2.06
C LYS A 115 -13.91 -7.87 -3.21
N GLU A 116 -14.81 -6.98 -3.60
CA GLU A 116 -14.44 -5.88 -4.49
C GLU A 116 -13.52 -4.91 -3.76
N LYS A 117 -12.47 -4.46 -4.46
CA LYS A 117 -11.57 -3.43 -3.93
C LYS A 117 -12.33 -2.09 -3.89
N PRO A 118 -12.44 -1.44 -2.73
CA PRO A 118 -12.91 -0.07 -2.67
C PRO A 118 -11.90 0.84 -3.37
N ASN A 119 -12.39 1.71 -4.25
CA ASN A 119 -11.60 2.71 -4.99
C ASN A 119 -10.43 2.12 -5.80
N PRO A 120 -10.67 1.27 -6.82
CA PRO A 120 -9.61 0.63 -7.61
C PRO A 120 -8.68 1.62 -8.31
N SER A 121 -9.15 2.84 -8.60
CA SER A 121 -8.36 3.93 -9.20
C SER A 121 -7.34 4.57 -8.26
N GLU A 122 -7.37 4.26 -6.96
CA GLU A 122 -6.43 4.85 -5.99
C GLU A 122 -5.02 4.25 -6.04
N GLY A 123 -4.77 3.23 -6.88
CA GLY A 123 -3.42 2.69 -7.09
C GLY A 123 -2.76 2.20 -5.80
N GLU A 124 -3.56 1.62 -4.90
CA GLU A 124 -3.13 1.27 -3.55
C GLU A 124 -2.14 0.10 -3.51
N TRP A 125 -1.05 0.31 -2.77
CA TRP A 125 -0.05 -0.68 -2.36
C TRP A 125 0.12 -0.64 -0.84
N LEU A 126 0.11 -1.81 -0.23
CA LEU A 126 0.20 -2.00 1.21
C LEU A 126 1.65 -2.29 1.59
N ALA A 127 2.28 -1.41 2.36
CA ALA A 127 3.56 -1.72 2.97
C ALA A 127 3.33 -2.73 4.11
N THR A 128 4.12 -3.80 4.15
CA THR A 128 4.05 -4.91 5.12
C THR A 128 5.17 -4.88 6.16
N ALA A 129 6.16 -4.01 5.96
CA ALA A 129 7.28 -3.82 6.85
C ALA A 129 7.62 -2.33 7.03
N ARG A 130 8.55 -2.04 7.94
CA ARG A 130 9.10 -0.70 8.14
C ARG A 130 9.71 -0.17 6.84
N ILE A 131 9.35 1.05 6.47
CA ILE A 131 9.97 1.83 5.40
C ILE A 131 11.11 2.63 6.02
N PRO A 132 12.38 2.32 5.69
CA PRO A 132 13.52 3.02 6.27
C PRO A 132 13.57 4.47 5.79
N LYS A 133 14.06 5.40 6.63
CA LYS A 133 14.15 6.83 6.28
C LYS A 133 14.96 7.09 5.01
N LYS A 134 15.98 6.29 4.70
CA LYS A 134 16.75 6.40 3.44
C LYS A 134 15.89 6.25 2.17
N ASN A 135 14.74 5.57 2.29
CA ASN A 135 13.78 5.35 1.21
C ASN A 135 12.66 6.41 1.19
N ILE A 136 12.68 7.38 2.10
CA ILE A 136 11.63 8.39 2.25
C ILE A 136 12.16 9.76 1.82
N ARG A 137 11.43 10.44 0.94
CA ARG A 137 11.66 11.83 0.56
C ARG A 137 10.42 12.65 0.93
N GLY A 138 10.59 13.65 1.80
CA GLY A 138 9.53 14.56 2.16
C GLY A 138 9.25 15.59 1.08
N CYS A 139 7.98 15.81 0.77
CA CYS A 139 7.52 17.03 0.09
C CYS A 139 6.61 17.81 1.06
N LYS A 140 6.84 19.12 1.19
CA LYS A 140 5.85 20.04 1.78
C LYS A 140 4.69 20.25 0.81
#